data_AF-A0A0C1QTZ3-F1
#
_entry.id   AF-A0A0C1QTZ3-F1
#
_cell.length_a   1.000
_cell.length_b   1.000
_cell.length_c   1.000
_cell.angle_alpha   90.00
_cell.angle_beta   90.00
_cell.angle_gamma   90.00
#
_symmetry.space_group_name_H-M   'P 1'
#
loop_
_entity.id
_entity.type
_entity.pdbx_description
1 polymer ?
#
loop_
_entity_poly.entity_id
_entity_poly.type
_entity_poly.pdbx_seq_one_letter_code
_entity_poly.pdbx_strand_id
1 'polypeptide(L)'
;MKECIIVLIYQILAIVAVGQVFAGSWNKVQFIKISPQDSKAVIKEAVGKLRVVKPGDAIGETATITEIAPGRVVLEEKTDKGPDVQRQ
;
A
#
# COMPACT_ATOMS: atom_id res chain seq x y z
N MET A 1 -17.92 -21.97 -40.37
CA MET A 1 -18.58 -21.35 -39.19
C MET A 1 -18.04 -21.87 -37.85
N LYS A 2 -17.85 -23.18 -37.68
CA LYS A 2 -17.27 -23.80 -36.46
C LYS A 2 -15.82 -23.41 -36.16
N GLU A 3 -15.00 -23.14 -37.17
CA GLU A 3 -13.58 -22.78 -37.00
C GLU A 3 -13.39 -21.32 -36.55
N CYS A 4 -14.26 -20.40 -36.98
CA CYS A 4 -14.26 -19.01 -36.50
C CYS A 4 -14.63 -18.90 -35.01
N ILE A 5 -15.53 -19.77 -34.53
CA ILE A 5 -15.95 -19.81 -33.12
C ILE A 5 -14.76 -20.20 -32.22
N ILE A 6 -13.94 -21.15 -32.66
CA ILE A 6 -12.77 -21.62 -31.90
C ILE A 6 -11.71 -20.51 -31.78
N VAL A 7 -11.46 -19.76 -32.86
CA VAL A 7 -10.51 -18.63 -32.84
C VAL A 7 -10.98 -17.51 -31.91
N LEU A 8 -12.28 -17.22 -31.91
CA LEU A 8 -12.89 -16.21 -31.04
C LEU A 8 -12.81 -16.59 -29.56
N ILE A 9 -13.03 -17.86 -29.23
CA ILE A 9 -12.89 -18.39 -27.86
C ILE A 9 -11.43 -18.29 -27.39
N TYR A 10 -10.46 -18.56 -28.28
CA TYR A 10 -9.04 -18.52 -27.93
C TYR A 10 -8.55 -17.09 -27.63
N GLN A 11 -9.06 -16.08 -28.36
CA GLN A 11 -8.70 -14.69 -28.08
C GLN A 11 -9.30 -14.16 -26.78
N ILE A 12 -10.52 -14.57 -26.44
CA ILE A 12 -11.14 -14.19 -25.16
C ILE A 12 -10.38 -14.80 -23.98
N LEU A 13 -9.89 -16.05 -24.11
CA LEU A 13 -9.13 -16.73 -23.06
C LEU A 13 -7.77 -16.05 -22.78
N ALA A 14 -7.13 -15.45 -23.79
CA ALA A 14 -5.85 -14.78 -23.64
C ALA A 14 -5.92 -13.47 -22.84
N ILE A 15 -7.07 -12.79 -22.82
CA ILE A 15 -7.23 -11.48 -22.17
C ILE A 15 -7.36 -11.62 -20.64
N VAL A 16 -7.83 -12.77 -20.14
CA VAL A 16 -8.06 -12.99 -18.69
C VAL A 16 -6.74 -13.09 -17.90
N ALA A 17 -5.60 -13.32 -18.58
CA ALA A 17 -4.30 -13.48 -17.91
C ALA A 17 -3.64 -12.16 -17.45
N VAL A 18 -4.12 -10.99 -17.88
CA VAL A 18 -3.43 -9.70 -17.65
C VAL A 18 -4.00 -8.91 -16.46
N GLY A 19 -4.90 -9.50 -15.67
CA GLY A 19 -5.72 -8.79 -14.68
C GLY A 19 -5.24 -8.85 -13.21
N GLN A 20 -4.03 -9.32 -12.90
CA GLN A 20 -3.56 -9.32 -11.51
C GLN A 20 -2.88 -7.99 -11.16
N VAL A 21 -3.69 -6.94 -11.03
CA VAL A 21 -3.28 -5.74 -10.30
C VAL A 21 -3.17 -6.16 -8.84
N PHE A 22 -1.94 -6.35 -8.35
CA PHE A 22 -1.69 -6.57 -6.93
C PHE A 22 -2.13 -5.32 -6.18
N ALA A 23 -3.30 -5.37 -5.56
CA ALA A 23 -3.65 -4.44 -4.49
C ALA A 23 -2.62 -4.65 -3.37
N GLY A 24 -1.60 -3.79 -3.34
CA GLY A 24 -0.61 -3.75 -2.28
C GLY A 24 -1.32 -3.71 -0.94
N SER A 25 -1.19 -4.80 -0.17
CA SER A 25 -1.91 -4.98 1.07
C SER A 25 -1.36 -4.03 2.13
N TRP A 26 -1.97 -2.85 2.25
CA TRP A 26 -1.78 -1.90 3.36
C TRP A 26 -2.05 -2.52 4.74
N ASN A 27 -2.76 -3.65 4.75
CA ASN A 27 -3.21 -4.38 5.92
C ASN A 27 -2.09 -5.08 6.73
N LYS A 28 -0.81 -4.81 6.42
CA LYS A 28 0.34 -5.46 7.08
C LYS A 28 1.34 -4.50 7.73
N VAL A 29 1.13 -3.20 7.66
CA VAL A 29 1.98 -2.26 8.39
C VAL A 29 1.49 -2.18 9.83
N GLN A 30 2.31 -2.63 10.78
CA GLN A 30 2.00 -2.56 12.21
C GLN A 30 2.94 -1.60 12.92
N PHE A 31 2.39 -0.66 13.67
CA PHE A 31 3.16 0.21 14.56
C PHE A 31 3.51 -0.58 15.83
N ILE A 32 4.80 -0.81 16.05
CA ILE A 32 5.28 -1.52 17.25
C ILE A 32 5.54 -0.55 18.38
N LYS A 33 6.10 0.62 18.07
CA LYS A 33 6.50 1.60 19.07
C LYS A 33 6.44 3.01 18.50
N ILE A 34 5.94 3.95 19.29
CA ILE A 34 5.90 5.37 18.95
C ILE A 34 6.72 6.12 20.02
N SER A 35 7.72 6.87 19.58
CA SER A 35 8.53 7.76 20.41
C SER A 35 8.26 9.20 19.98
N PRO A 36 7.22 9.85 20.53
CA PRO A 36 6.85 11.21 20.13
C PRO A 36 7.91 12.24 20.53
N GLN A 37 8.67 12.01 21.60
CA GLN A 37 9.77 12.89 22.03
C GLN A 37 10.88 13.00 20.98
N ASP A 38 11.11 11.93 20.22
CA ASP A 38 12.13 11.88 19.16
C ASP A 38 11.53 12.06 17.76
N SER A 39 10.21 12.26 17.65
CA SER A 39 9.48 12.22 16.37
C SER A 39 9.81 10.97 15.53
N LYS A 40 9.85 9.80 16.17
CA LYS A 40 10.19 8.51 15.54
C LYS A 40 9.15 7.45 15.86
N ALA A 41 8.93 6.55 14.92
CA ALA A 41 8.14 5.35 15.14
C ALA A 41 8.88 4.12 14.61
N VAL A 42 8.62 2.96 15.20
CA VAL A 42 9.06 1.66 14.70
C VAL A 42 7.88 0.99 14.05
N ILE A 43 8.01 0.73 12.76
CA ILE A 43 7.01 0.00 11.97
C ILE A 43 7.53 -1.39 11.62
N LYS A 44 6.60 -2.33 11.53
CA LYS A 44 6.80 -3.64 10.92
C LYS A 44 6.17 -3.61 9.54
N GLU A 45 7.01 -3.75 8.51
CA GLU A 45 6.56 -3.83 7.13
C GLU A 45 6.01 -5.23 6.80
N ALA A 46 5.37 -5.38 5.63
CA ALA A 46 4.73 -6.62 5.20
C ALA A 46 5.65 -7.86 5.13
N VAL A 47 6.96 -7.65 5.09
CA VAL A 47 8.01 -8.69 5.09
C VAL A 47 8.46 -9.06 6.51
N GLY A 48 7.82 -8.49 7.54
CA GLY A 48 8.25 -8.61 8.94
C GLY A 48 9.50 -7.80 9.29
N LYS A 49 9.99 -7.00 8.34
CA LYS A 49 11.14 -6.12 8.53
C LYS A 49 10.76 -4.98 9.48
N LEU A 50 11.56 -4.82 10.52
CA LEU A 50 11.43 -3.69 11.45
C LEU A 50 12.25 -2.51 10.94
N ARG A 51 11.62 -1.34 10.91
CA ARG A 51 12.26 -0.11 10.46
C ARG A 51 11.86 1.05 11.37
N VAL A 52 12.84 1.89 11.70
CA VAL A 52 12.60 3.18 12.33
C VAL A 52 12.25 4.18 11.23
N VAL A 53 11.18 4.92 11.42
CA VAL A 53 10.66 5.92 10.48
C VAL A 53 10.45 7.26 11.18
N LYS A 54 10.55 8.34 10.41
CA LYS A 54 10.37 9.75 10.84
C LYS A 54 9.41 10.50 9.89
N PRO A 55 8.90 11.69 10.26
CA PRO A 55 8.16 12.53 9.33
C PRO A 55 8.96 12.78 8.04
N GLY A 56 8.27 12.65 6.91
CA GLY A 56 8.85 12.69 5.56
C GLY A 56 9.31 11.34 5.02
N ASP A 57 9.39 10.29 5.85
CA ASP A 57 9.67 8.95 5.33
C ASP A 57 8.44 8.35 4.63
N ALA A 58 8.70 7.65 3.52
CA ALA A 58 7.68 6.87 2.82
C ALA A 58 7.46 5.51 3.50
N ILE A 59 6.19 5.12 3.62
CA ILE A 59 5.74 3.78 4.02
C ILE A 59 5.06 3.14 2.81
N GLY A 60 5.61 2.00 2.37
CA GLY A 60 5.14 1.34 1.15
C GLY A 60 5.43 2.19 -0.10
N GLU A 61 4.61 2.03 -1.12
CA GLU A 61 4.77 2.73 -2.41
C GLU A 61 4.02 4.07 -2.48
N THR A 62 3.07 4.29 -1.58
CA THR A 62 2.03 5.31 -1.77
C THR A 62 1.75 6.17 -0.54
N ALA A 63 2.34 5.91 0.65
CA ALA A 63 2.11 6.74 1.85
C ALA A 63 3.38 7.44 2.30
N THR A 64 3.21 8.66 2.82
CA THR A 64 4.27 9.43 3.48
C THR A 64 3.84 9.80 4.89
N ILE A 65 4.73 9.67 5.86
CA ILE A 65 4.45 10.11 7.24
C ILE A 65 4.51 11.63 7.29
N THR A 66 3.45 12.28 7.74
CA THR A 66 3.40 13.73 7.89
C THR A 66 3.62 14.18 9.33
N GLU A 67 3.11 13.42 10.30
CA GLU A 67 3.22 13.75 11.73
C GLU A 67 3.34 12.48 12.59
N ILE A 68 4.16 12.54 13.64
CA ILE A 68 4.21 11.53 14.71
C ILE A 68 3.94 12.24 16.04
N ALA A 69 2.84 11.86 16.70
CA ALA A 69 2.41 12.45 17.95
C ALA A 69 2.16 11.35 19.01
N PRO A 70 2.02 11.69 20.30
CA PRO A 70 1.77 10.70 21.34
C PRO A 70 0.50 9.90 21.04
N GLY A 71 0.66 8.59 20.82
CA GLY A 71 -0.44 7.67 20.56
C GLY A 71 -1.07 7.75 19.17
N ARG A 72 -0.51 8.52 18.21
CA ARG A 72 -1.03 8.60 16.83
C ARG A 72 0.08 8.86 15.80
N VAL A 73 -0.11 8.37 14.58
CA VAL A 73 0.77 8.66 13.44
C VAL A 73 -0.10 9.11 12.27
N VAL A 74 0.19 10.29 11.72
CA VAL A 74 -0.54 10.82 10.56
C VAL A 74 0.22 10.47 9.30
N LEU A 75 -0.51 9.88 8.35
CA LEU A 75 -0.01 9.43 7.07
C LEU A 75 -0.81 10.12 5.97
N GLU A 76 -0.12 10.50 4.91
CA GLU A 76 -0.73 10.99 3.68
C GLU A 76 -0.56 9.94 2.59
N GLU A 77 -1.68 9.40 2.10
CA GLU A 77 -1.69 8.48 0.96
C GLU A 77 -1.83 9.27 -0.35
N LYS A 78 -0.89 9.05 -1.27
CA LYS A 78 -0.98 9.52 -2.65
C LYS A 78 -1.81 8.52 -3.46
N THR A 79 -3.13 8.64 -3.37
CA THR A 79 -4.04 8.02 -4.32
C THR A 79 -4.34 9.02 -5.44
N ASP A 80 -4.51 8.56 -6.69
CA ASP A 80 -4.93 9.39 -7.84
C ASP A 80 -6.29 10.13 -7.64
N LYS A 81 -6.96 9.92 -6.51
CA LYS A 81 -8.24 10.54 -6.12
C LYS A 81 -8.12 11.74 -5.17
N GLY A 82 -6.91 12.23 -4.90
CA GLY A 82 -6.68 13.31 -3.93
C GLY A 82 -6.38 12.76 -2.53
N PRO A 83 -5.92 13.63 -1.60
CA PRO A 83 -5.35 13.19 -0.32
C PRO A 83 -6.41 12.55 0.57
N ASP A 84 -6.29 11.24 0.78
CA ASP A 84 -7.10 10.49 1.75
C ASP A 84 -6.33 10.43 3.08
N VAL A 85 -6.85 11.11 4.10
CA VAL A 85 -6.23 11.16 5.44
C VAL A 85 -6.77 9.99 6.26
N GLN A 86 -6.11 8.84 6.18
CA GLN A 86 -6.46 7.67 6.99
C GLN A 86 -6.07 7.91 8.46
N ARG A 87 -7.09 7.93 9.34
CA ARG A 87 -6.93 8.05 10.79
C ARG A 87 -6.81 6.65 11.39
N GLN A 88 -5.62 6.26 11.85
CA GLN A 88 -5.39 5.03 12.63
C GLN A 88 -4.62 5.33 13.92
#